data_AF-A0A967EAT6-F1
#
_entry.id   AF-A0A967EAT6-F1
#
_cell.length_a   1.000
_cell.length_b   1.000
_cell.length_c   1.000
_cell.angle_alpha   90.00
_cell.angle_beta   90.00
_cell.angle_gamma   90.00
#
_symmetry.space_group_name_H-M   'P 1'
#
loop_
_entity.id
_entity.type
_entity.pdbx_description
1 polymer ?
#
loop_
_entity_poly.entity_id
_entity_poly.type
_entity_poly.pdbx_seq_one_letter_code
_entity_poly.pdbx_strand_id
1 'polypeptide(L)'
;MRLHYRSLALGLFAACVVFLLDQLSKFWILFDFRLPEKGSVAICPGLNFTMVWNHAITFGMFGGAGAAGRIIFSVISLAIVSALLVWMARTPRPFIALTVGAITGGAVGNVLDRLRYGAVVDFIHAHAFGWSWYVFNVADAAIVCSVTALVLDSLRRERHDALHGHTKAGS
;
A
#
# COMPACT_ATOMS: atom_id res chain seq x y z
N MET A 1 -15.86 -23.88 4.25
CA MET A 1 -14.74 -22.93 4.10
C MET A 1 -13.80 -23.11 5.28
N ARG A 2 -12.55 -23.57 5.09
CA ARG A 2 -11.58 -23.75 6.20
C ARG A 2 -10.88 -22.41 6.47
N LEU A 3 -11.17 -21.79 7.62
CA LEU A 3 -10.46 -20.59 8.08
C LEU A 3 -9.17 -21.00 8.80
N HIS A 4 -8.09 -20.30 8.49
CA HIS A 4 -6.81 -20.46 9.19
C HIS A 4 -6.63 -19.33 10.20
N TYR A 5 -7.26 -19.47 11.37
CA TYR A 5 -7.38 -18.41 12.39
C TYR A 5 -6.06 -17.73 12.77
N ARG A 6 -4.96 -18.49 12.88
CA ARG A 6 -3.64 -17.94 13.20
C ARG A 6 -3.11 -17.02 12.09
N SER A 7 -3.18 -17.46 10.84
CA SER A 7 -2.75 -16.68 9.67
C SER A 7 -3.63 -15.45 9.51
N LEU A 8 -4.96 -15.61 9.65
CA LEU A 8 -5.89 -14.50 9.61
C LEU A 8 -5.61 -13.44 10.70
N ALA A 9 -5.36 -13.86 11.94
CA ALA A 9 -5.04 -12.95 13.04
C ALA A 9 -3.75 -12.16 12.77
N LEU A 10 -2.72 -12.82 12.23
CA LEU A 10 -1.47 -12.14 11.85
C LEU A 10 -1.68 -11.14 10.72
N GLY A 11 -2.47 -11.49 9.71
CA GLY A 11 -2.79 -10.58 8.61
C GLY A 11 -3.60 -9.37 9.08
N LEU A 12 -4.62 -9.57 9.93
CA LEU A 12 -5.38 -8.48 10.52
C LEU A 12 -4.51 -7.59 11.41
N PHE A 13 -3.61 -8.18 12.19
CA PHE A 13 -2.65 -7.42 12.99
C PHE A 13 -1.76 -6.54 12.10
N ALA A 14 -1.18 -7.09 11.02
CA ALA A 14 -0.39 -6.32 10.06
C ALA A 14 -1.21 -5.20 9.40
N ALA A 15 -2.47 -5.47 9.03
CA ALA A 15 -3.37 -4.48 8.48
C ALA A 15 -3.60 -3.31 9.46
N CYS A 16 -3.89 -3.62 10.72
CA CYS A 16 -4.07 -2.62 11.77
C CYS A 16 -2.80 -1.78 11.99
N VAL A 17 -1.62 -2.42 12.06
CA VAL A 17 -0.35 -1.70 12.26
C VAL A 17 -0.09 -0.74 11.11
N VAL A 18 -0.18 -1.20 9.86
CA VAL A 18 0.07 -0.34 8.68
C VAL A 18 -0.95 0.80 8.61
N PHE A 19 -2.23 0.50 8.83
CA PHE A 19 -3.28 1.52 8.84
C PHE A 19 -3.02 2.60 9.90
N LEU A 20 -2.65 2.19 11.13
CA LEU A 20 -2.37 3.14 12.21
C LEU A 20 -1.13 3.98 11.91
N LEU A 21 -0.04 3.36 11.43
CA LEU A 21 1.17 4.10 11.07
C LEU A 21 0.89 5.13 9.96
N ASP A 22 0.13 4.74 8.94
CA ASP A 22 -0.28 5.65 7.86
C ASP A 22 -1.09 6.83 8.40
N GLN A 23 -2.18 6.56 9.13
CA GLN A 23 -3.09 7.60 9.59
C GLN A 23 -2.45 8.50 10.65
N LEU A 24 -1.60 7.96 11.54
CA LEU A 24 -0.84 8.76 12.50
C LEU A 24 0.20 9.64 11.80
N SER A 25 0.90 9.12 10.78
CA SER A 25 1.87 9.91 10.02
C SER A 25 1.21 11.07 9.27
N LYS A 26 0.05 10.83 8.66
CA LYS A 26 -0.75 11.86 7.97
C LYS A 26 -1.32 12.88 8.94
N PHE A 27 -1.85 12.42 10.08
CA PHE A 27 -2.31 13.31 11.15
C PHE A 27 -1.19 14.25 11.61
N TRP A 28 -0.02 13.69 11.90
CA TRP A 28 1.15 14.47 12.30
C TRP A 28 1.54 15.50 11.23
N ILE A 29 1.66 15.08 9.96
CA ILE A 29 2.03 15.95 8.84
C ILE A 29 1.03 17.10 8.62
N LEU A 30 -0.27 16.81 8.74
CA LEU A 30 -1.33 17.80 8.50
C LEU A 30 -1.47 18.82 9.63
N PHE A 31 -1.46 18.36 10.89
CA PHE A 31 -1.93 19.19 12.00
C PHE A 31 -0.82 19.68 12.92
N ASP A 32 0.18 18.84 13.21
CA ASP A 32 1.28 19.20 14.11
C ASP A 32 2.43 19.84 13.31
N PHE A 33 2.90 19.14 12.28
CA PHE A 33 3.95 19.64 11.40
C PHE A 33 3.47 20.77 10.47
N ARG A 34 2.16 20.85 10.21
CA ARG A 34 1.51 21.84 9.32
C ARG A 34 2.16 21.93 7.94
N LEU A 35 2.45 20.78 7.33
CA LEU A 35 3.05 20.73 6.00
C LEU A 35 2.25 21.48 4.93
N PRO A 36 0.90 21.51 4.94
CA PRO A 36 0.14 22.30 3.98
C PRO A 36 0.49 23.79 3.95
N GLU A 37 0.86 24.37 5.09
CA GLU A 37 1.28 25.79 5.19
C GLU A 37 2.72 25.99 4.67
N LYS A 38 3.56 24.96 4.82
CA LYS A 38 4.98 25.01 4.44
C LYS A 38 5.23 24.66 2.97
N GLY A 39 4.32 23.91 2.35
CA GLY A 39 4.45 23.42 0.98
C GLY A 39 5.49 22.31 0.83
N SER A 40 6.79 22.63 0.98
CA SER A 40 7.88 21.66 0.92
C SER A 40 9.01 22.01 1.89
N VAL A 41 9.46 21.01 2.65
CA VAL A 41 10.52 21.12 3.65
C VAL A 41 11.58 20.05 3.38
N ALA A 42 12.83 20.46 3.20
CA ALA A 42 13.94 19.52 3.09
C ALA A 42 14.23 18.88 4.46
N ILE A 43 14.34 17.55 4.50
CA ILE A 43 14.61 16.78 5.72
C ILE A 43 16.07 16.34 5.75
N CYS A 44 16.56 15.81 4.64
CA CYS A 44 17.97 15.49 4.43
C CYS A 44 18.29 15.49 2.93
N PRO A 45 19.58 15.36 2.52
CA PRO A 45 19.93 15.25 1.11
C PRO A 45 19.16 14.11 0.44
N GLY A 46 18.34 14.46 -0.55
CA GLY A 46 17.53 13.53 -1.32
C GLY A 46 16.17 13.14 -0.70
N LEU A 47 15.76 13.76 0.40
CA LEU A 47 14.44 13.55 1.00
C LEU A 47 13.82 14.87 1.47
N ASN A 48 12.64 15.15 0.95
CA ASN A 48 11.79 16.25 1.38
C ASN A 48 10.48 15.70 1.93
N PHE A 49 9.86 16.47 2.83
CA PHE A 49 8.43 16.43 2.98
C PHE A 49 7.79 17.46 2.05
N THR A 50 6.98 17.02 1.10
CA THR A 50 6.33 17.88 0.09
C THR A 50 4.85 17.56 0.08
N MET A 51 4.00 18.53 0.40
CA MET A 51 2.55 18.31 0.46
C MET A 51 1.96 18.10 -0.93
N VAL A 52 1.30 16.97 -1.14
CA VAL A 52 0.54 16.67 -2.36
C VAL A 52 -0.83 16.10 -1.99
N TRP A 53 -1.89 16.75 -2.50
CA TRP A 53 -3.25 16.23 -2.44
C TRP A 53 -3.52 15.38 -3.68
N ASN A 54 -3.35 14.07 -3.54
CA ASN A 54 -3.47 13.14 -4.64
C ASN A 54 -4.94 12.76 -4.89
N HIS A 55 -5.52 13.43 -5.88
CA HIS A 55 -6.88 13.21 -6.34
C HIS A 55 -6.98 12.09 -7.40
N ALA A 56 -5.88 11.38 -7.68
CA ALA A 56 -5.75 10.41 -8.78
C ALA A 56 -6.00 11.01 -10.19
N ILE A 57 -5.67 12.30 -10.37
CA ILE A 57 -5.89 13.08 -11.60
C ILE A 57 -4.95 12.68 -12.75
N THR A 58 -3.99 11.78 -12.56
CA THR A 58 -3.08 11.35 -13.65
C THR A 58 -3.80 10.60 -14.80
N PHE A 59 -5.08 10.19 -14.62
CA PHE A 59 -5.96 9.72 -15.72
C PHE A 59 -6.89 10.82 -16.29
N GLY A 60 -6.65 12.08 -15.92
CA GLY A 60 -7.33 13.27 -16.43
C GLY A 60 -7.02 13.63 -17.90
N MET A 61 -6.39 12.73 -18.66
CA MET A 61 -6.31 12.83 -20.13
C MET A 61 -7.70 12.73 -20.81
N PHE A 62 -8.77 12.42 -20.06
CA PHE A 62 -10.14 12.33 -20.57
C PHE A 62 -11.12 13.34 -19.96
N GLY A 63 -10.65 14.53 -19.55
CA GLY A 63 -11.54 15.65 -19.21
C GLY A 63 -12.40 15.42 -17.97
N GLY A 64 -11.96 15.98 -16.83
CA GLY A 64 -12.87 16.26 -15.72
C GLY A 64 -13.49 15.03 -15.04
N ALA A 65 -12.67 14.19 -14.41
CA ALA A 65 -13.24 13.15 -13.53
C ALA A 65 -13.71 13.70 -12.18
N GLY A 66 -13.56 14.99 -11.84
CA GLY A 66 -14.16 15.67 -10.67
C GLY A 66 -14.50 14.76 -9.46
N ALA A 67 -15.79 14.67 -9.11
CA ALA A 67 -16.28 13.77 -8.07
C ALA A 67 -16.26 12.27 -8.47
N ALA A 68 -16.35 11.97 -9.77
CA ALA A 68 -16.42 10.61 -10.30
C ALA A 68 -15.11 9.82 -10.07
N GLY A 69 -13.94 10.43 -10.24
CA GLY A 69 -12.64 9.82 -10.00
C GLY A 69 -12.49 9.38 -8.55
N ARG A 70 -12.90 10.23 -7.60
CA ARG A 70 -12.91 9.89 -6.17
C ARG A 70 -13.73 8.63 -5.90
N ILE A 71 -14.91 8.52 -6.49
CA ILE A 71 -15.81 7.37 -6.34
C ILE A 71 -15.18 6.12 -6.98
N ILE A 72 -14.71 6.22 -8.23
CA ILE A 72 -14.13 5.10 -8.98
C ILE A 72 -12.94 4.50 -8.23
N PHE A 73 -11.96 5.32 -7.83
CA PHE A 73 -10.78 4.83 -7.11
C PHE A 73 -11.14 4.26 -5.73
N SER A 74 -12.11 4.84 -5.03
CA SER A 74 -12.58 4.31 -3.75
C SER A 74 -13.28 2.96 -3.92
N VAL A 75 -14.14 2.80 -4.93
CA VAL A 75 -14.84 1.55 -5.24
C VAL A 75 -13.85 0.46 -5.66
N ILE A 76 -12.90 0.77 -6.55
CA ILE A 76 -11.85 -0.17 -6.97
C ILE A 76 -11.02 -0.60 -5.75
N SER A 77 -10.59 0.35 -4.92
CA SER A 77 -9.80 0.04 -3.73
C SER A 77 -10.59 -0.82 -2.74
N LEU A 78 -11.89 -0.56 -2.56
CA LEU A 78 -12.76 -1.38 -1.70
C LEU A 78 -12.95 -2.80 -2.25
N ALA A 79 -13.09 -2.94 -3.57
CA ALA A 79 -13.16 -4.25 -4.24
C ALA A 79 -11.86 -5.04 -4.05
N ILE A 80 -10.70 -4.38 -4.22
CA ILE A 80 -9.39 -4.99 -3.97
C ILE A 80 -9.26 -5.41 -2.50
N VAL A 81 -9.57 -4.53 -1.55
CA VAL A 81 -9.56 -4.84 -0.11
C VAL A 81 -10.43 -6.05 0.19
N SER A 82 -11.64 -6.12 -0.37
CA SER A 82 -12.55 -7.25 -0.17
C SER A 82 -11.96 -8.56 -0.69
N ALA A 83 -11.37 -8.54 -1.89
CA ALA A 83 -10.69 -9.71 -2.46
C ALA A 83 -9.48 -10.14 -1.61
N LEU A 84 -8.69 -9.19 -1.11
CA LEU A 84 -7.54 -9.44 -0.24
C LEU A 84 -7.96 -10.03 1.11
N LEU A 85 -9.02 -9.53 1.74
CA LEU A 85 -9.55 -10.08 2.98
C LEU A 85 -10.01 -11.54 2.80
N VAL A 86 -10.67 -11.82 1.68
CA VAL A 86 -11.10 -13.17 1.31
C VAL A 86 -9.90 -14.09 1.09
N TRP A 87 -8.84 -13.61 0.41
CA TRP A 87 -7.61 -14.37 0.21
C TRP A 87 -6.88 -14.64 1.55
N MET A 88 -6.76 -13.61 2.38
CA MET A 88 -6.16 -13.70 3.72
C MET A 88 -6.87 -14.72 4.61
N ALA A 89 -8.21 -14.78 4.56
CA ALA A 89 -8.99 -15.76 5.34
C ALA A 89 -8.77 -17.21 4.87
N ARG A 90 -8.35 -17.41 3.62
CA ARG A 90 -8.19 -18.73 2.99
C ARG A 90 -6.76 -19.26 3.04
N THR A 91 -5.75 -18.39 3.14
CA THR A 91 -4.35 -18.83 3.09
C THR A 91 -3.93 -19.52 4.40
N PRO A 92 -3.39 -20.75 4.34
CA PRO A 92 -2.75 -21.37 5.51
C PRO A 92 -1.40 -20.74 5.84
N ARG A 93 -0.86 -19.89 4.97
CA ARG A 93 0.54 -19.43 5.04
C ARG A 93 0.65 -18.10 5.78
N PRO A 94 1.28 -18.06 6.98
CA PRO A 94 1.39 -16.84 7.78
C PRO A 94 2.06 -15.68 7.05
N PHE A 95 3.11 -15.95 6.27
CA PHE A 95 3.81 -14.94 5.48
C PHE A 95 2.89 -14.26 4.46
N ILE A 96 2.12 -15.03 3.69
CA ILE A 96 1.15 -14.47 2.73
C ILE A 96 0.10 -13.64 3.47
N ALA A 97 -0.40 -14.13 4.61
CA ALA A 97 -1.40 -13.39 5.37
C ALA A 97 -0.85 -12.06 5.90
N LEU A 98 0.41 -12.02 6.38
CA LEU A 98 1.09 -10.80 6.82
C LEU A 98 1.22 -9.78 5.67
N THR A 99 1.73 -10.20 4.51
CA THR A 99 1.91 -9.30 3.36
C THR A 99 0.56 -8.81 2.81
N VAL A 100 -0.44 -9.69 2.70
CA VAL A 100 -1.80 -9.32 2.25
C VAL A 100 -2.46 -8.40 3.28
N GLY A 101 -2.24 -8.64 4.57
CA GLY A 101 -2.68 -7.78 5.66
C GLY A 101 -2.11 -6.36 5.54
N ALA A 102 -0.80 -6.25 5.37
CA ALA A 102 -0.14 -4.96 5.17
C ALA A 102 -0.67 -4.18 3.94
N ILE A 103 -0.87 -4.86 2.80
CA ILE A 103 -1.49 -4.25 1.60
C ILE A 103 -2.90 -3.75 1.93
N THR A 104 -3.68 -4.57 2.63
CA THR A 104 -5.06 -4.24 3.02
C THR A 104 -5.09 -3.01 3.94
N GLY A 105 -4.23 -2.95 4.95
CA GLY A 105 -4.11 -1.80 5.85
C GLY A 105 -3.80 -0.50 5.12
N GLY A 106 -2.83 -0.52 4.20
CA GLY A 106 -2.47 0.64 3.39
C GLY A 106 -3.61 1.07 2.45
N ALA A 107 -4.25 0.12 1.76
CA ALA A 107 -5.38 0.41 0.88
C ALA A 107 -6.58 1.02 1.64
N VAL A 108 -6.88 0.52 2.84
CA VAL A 108 -7.92 1.08 3.71
C VAL A 108 -7.58 2.50 4.16
N GLY A 109 -6.32 2.78 4.53
CA GLY A 109 -5.87 4.13 4.88
C GLY A 109 -6.08 5.14 3.75
N ASN A 110 -5.68 4.77 2.53
CA ASN A 110 -5.87 5.60 1.35
C ASN A 110 -7.36 5.76 0.94
N VAL A 111 -8.24 4.79 1.24
CA VAL A 111 -9.69 4.96 1.07
C VAL A 111 -10.24 5.94 2.11
N LEU A 112 -9.81 5.83 3.36
CA LEU A 112 -10.26 6.70 4.44
C LEU A 112 -9.93 8.18 4.15
N ASP A 113 -8.74 8.46 3.64
CA ASP A 113 -8.36 9.80 3.21
C ASP A 113 -9.28 10.33 2.11
N ARG A 114 -9.59 9.51 1.10
CA ARG A 114 -10.50 9.91 0.01
C ARG A 114 -11.90 10.21 0.53
N LEU A 115 -12.37 9.47 1.53
CA LEU A 115 -13.67 9.72 2.16
C LEU A 115 -13.66 10.99 3.02
N ARG A 116 -12.56 11.28 3.72
CA ARG A 116 -12.44 12.43 4.63
C ARG A 116 -12.11 13.74 3.92
N TYR A 117 -11.13 13.70 3.02
CA TYR A 117 -10.51 14.87 2.40
C TYR A 117 -10.80 14.99 0.91
N GLY A 118 -11.37 13.95 0.29
CA GLY A 118 -11.56 13.91 -1.15
C GLY A 118 -10.29 13.62 -1.97
N ALA A 119 -9.15 13.42 -1.30
CA ALA A 119 -7.85 13.11 -1.90
C ALA A 119 -7.01 12.31 -0.91
N VAL A 120 -5.97 11.65 -1.39
CA VAL A 120 -4.95 11.00 -0.55
C VAL A 120 -3.90 12.03 -0.13
N VAL A 121 -3.48 11.96 1.14
CA VAL A 121 -2.43 12.83 1.70
C VAL A 121 -1.07 12.20 1.39
N ASP A 122 -0.38 12.74 0.39
CA ASP A 122 0.98 12.33 0.03
C ASP A 122 1.97 13.38 0.52
N PHE A 123 3.09 12.93 1.10
CA PHE A 123 4.04 13.84 1.75
C PHE A 123 5.50 13.43 1.68
N ILE A 124 5.83 12.18 1.36
CA ILE A 124 7.22 11.70 1.29
C ILE A 124 7.72 11.88 -0.13
N HIS A 125 8.76 12.71 -0.31
CA HIS A 125 9.32 13.01 -1.62
C HIS A 125 10.81 12.68 -1.64
N ALA A 126 11.14 11.56 -2.28
CA ALA A 126 12.52 11.13 -2.50
C ALA A 126 13.04 11.64 -3.86
N HIS A 127 14.26 12.18 -3.88
CA HIS A 127 14.91 12.72 -5.08
C HIS A 127 16.42 12.52 -5.02
N ALA A 128 17.08 12.42 -6.17
CA ALA A 128 18.54 12.31 -6.25
C ALA A 128 19.03 12.69 -7.65
N PHE A 129 20.15 13.42 -7.74
CA PHE A 129 20.85 13.72 -9.01
C PHE A 129 19.96 14.29 -10.13
N GLY A 130 19.02 15.18 -9.79
CA GLY A 130 18.08 15.77 -10.76
C GLY A 130 16.88 14.89 -11.11
N TRP A 131 16.80 13.67 -10.56
CA TRP A 131 15.65 12.79 -10.66
C TRP A 131 14.79 12.87 -9.40
N SER A 132 13.47 12.76 -9.56
CA SER A 132 12.47 12.84 -8.50
C SER A 132 11.51 11.67 -8.62
N TRP A 133 11.30 10.96 -7.51
CA TRP A 133 10.24 9.97 -7.40
C TRP A 133 8.90 10.65 -7.13
N TYR A 134 7.81 9.97 -7.49
CA TYR A 134 6.47 10.47 -7.16
C TYR A 134 6.34 10.66 -5.64
N VAL A 135 5.62 11.69 -5.20
CA VAL A 135 5.36 11.91 -3.77
C VAL A 135 4.39 10.83 -3.28
N PHE A 136 4.73 10.17 -2.18
CA PHE A 136 3.99 9.02 -1.65
C PHE A 136 3.74 9.15 -0.15
N ASN A 137 3.07 8.16 0.42
CA ASN A 137 2.83 8.07 1.86
C ASN A 137 3.23 6.69 2.43
N VAL A 138 3.03 6.51 3.73
CA VAL A 138 3.38 5.27 4.43
C VAL A 138 2.54 4.08 3.93
N ALA A 139 1.26 4.27 3.61
CA ALA A 139 0.43 3.23 3.00
C ALA A 139 1.00 2.75 1.65
N ASP A 140 1.43 3.65 0.76
CA ASP A 140 1.98 3.29 -0.54
C ASP A 140 3.30 2.52 -0.39
N ALA A 141 4.18 2.97 0.50
CA ALA A 141 5.42 2.27 0.81
C ALA A 141 5.15 0.84 1.31
N ALA A 142 4.19 0.68 2.24
CA ALA A 142 3.80 -0.63 2.76
C ALA A 142 3.24 -1.55 1.67
N ILE A 143 2.42 -1.01 0.76
CA ILE A 143 1.89 -1.75 -0.40
C ILE A 143 3.03 -2.21 -1.30
N VAL A 144 3.91 -1.31 -1.73
CA VAL A 144 5.04 -1.63 -2.62
C VAL A 144 5.94 -2.69 -1.99
N CYS A 145 6.38 -2.50 -0.74
CA CYS A 145 7.22 -3.47 -0.05
C CYS A 145 6.56 -4.85 0.06
N SER A 146 5.26 -4.90 0.35
CA SER A 146 4.52 -6.16 0.50
C SER A 146 4.31 -6.87 -0.84
N VAL A 147 4.03 -6.13 -1.91
CA VAL A 147 3.93 -6.68 -3.27
C VAL A 147 5.30 -7.22 -3.71
N THR A 148 6.38 -6.48 -3.51
CA THR A 148 7.74 -6.95 -3.80
C THR A 148 8.06 -8.21 -3.00
N ALA A 149 7.71 -8.27 -1.72
CA ALA A 149 7.91 -9.46 -0.89
C ALA A 149 7.15 -10.68 -1.41
N LEU A 150 5.89 -10.51 -1.85
CA LEU A 150 5.09 -11.57 -2.47
C LEU A 150 5.70 -12.09 -3.78
N VAL A 151 6.17 -11.18 -4.64
CA VAL A 151 6.80 -11.55 -5.91
C VAL A 151 8.10 -12.33 -5.67
N LEU A 152 8.97 -11.85 -4.77
CA LEU A 152 10.22 -12.55 -4.42
C LEU A 152 9.95 -13.93 -3.82
N ASP A 153 8.90 -14.06 -3.01
CA ASP A 153 8.49 -15.32 -2.40
C ASP A 153 7.93 -16.31 -3.43
N SER A 154 7.29 -15.84 -4.50
CA SER A 154 6.88 -16.67 -5.64
C SER A 154 8.07 -17.18 -6.44
N LEU A 155 8.98 -16.27 -6.84
CA LEU A 155 10.16 -16.61 -7.64
C LEU A 155 11.08 -17.60 -6.93
N ARG A 156 11.25 -17.47 -5.61
CA ARG A 156 12.04 -18.42 -4.82
C ARG A 156 11.44 -19.83 -4.80
N ARG A 157 10.11 -19.94 -4.78
CA ARG A 157 9.43 -21.24 -4.83
C ARG A 157 9.54 -21.91 -6.18
N GLU A 158 9.29 -21.17 -7.25
CA GLU A 158 9.43 -21.68 -8.62
C GLU A 158 10.85 -22.22 -8.85
N ARG A 159 11.89 -21.52 -8.37
CA ARG A 159 13.27 -22.00 -8.44
C ARG A 159 13.51 -23.27 -7.62
N HIS A 160 12.98 -23.34 -6.41
CA HIS A 160 13.12 -24.51 -5.55
C HIS A 160 12.44 -25.74 -6.18
N ASP A 161 11.25 -25.57 -6.75
CA ASP A 161 10.49 -26.64 -7.39
C ASP A 161 11.17 -27.09 -8.69
N ALA A 162 11.79 -26.17 -9.46
CA ALA A 162 12.59 -26.53 -10.63
C ALA A 162 13.86 -27.33 -10.28
N LEU A 163 14.55 -26.98 -9.19
CA LEU A 163 15.78 -27.65 -8.75
C LEU A 163 15.53 -29.03 -8.13
N HIS A 164 14.39 -29.24 -7.47
CA HIS A 164 14.07 -30.48 -6.76
C HIS A 164 12.98 -31.33 -7.43
N GLY A 165 12.28 -30.80 -8.43
CA GLY A 165 11.24 -31.50 -9.19
C GLY A 165 11.79 -32.56 -10.16
N HIS A 166 13.05 -32.43 -10.61
CA HIS A 166 13.70 -33.40 -11.49
C HIS A 166 14.10 -34.71 -10.81
N THR A 167 14.13 -34.80 -9.47
CA THR A 167 14.53 -36.02 -8.76
C THR A 167 13.40 -37.05 -8.63
N LYS A 168 12.14 -36.69 -8.88
CA LYS A 168 10.98 -37.59 -8.68
C LYS A 168 10.39 -38.20 -9.96
N ALA A 169 10.90 -37.86 -11.14
CA ALA A 169 10.39 -38.39 -12.41
C ALA A 169 11.16 -39.63 -12.93
N GLY A 170 12.08 -40.19 -12.12
CA GLY A 170 12.97 -41.28 -12.52
C GLY A 170 13.03 -42.48 -11.56
N SER A 171 12.03 -42.66 -10.69
CA SER A 171 11.94 -43.83 -9.79
C SER A 171 10.59 -44.53 -9.92
#